data_AF-A0A2G6F018-F1
#
_entry.id   AF-A0A2G6F018-F1
#
_cell.length_a   1.000
_cell.length_b   1.000
_cell.length_c   1.000
_cell.angle_alpha   90.00
_cell.angle_beta   90.00
_cell.angle_gamma   90.00
#
_symmetry.space_group_name_H-M   'P 1'
#
loop_
_entity.id
_entity.type
_entity.pdbx_description
1 polymer ?
#
loop_
_entity_poly.entity_id
_entity_poly.type
_entity_poly.pdbx_seq_one_letter_code
_entity_poly.pdbx_strand_id
1 'polypeptide(L)'
;MSLPANTERFISELNQHDLYPQLIRQINKDFSLTGVSMDLKEDCLPHDLINTVSESVYQLVQYNFDTFMQLLYRVDVSEQIMSRDSVDTAENITHKATLEIIKREWQKVQWRKKMG
;
A
#
# COMPACT_ATOMS: atom_id res chain seq x y z
N MET A 1 -11.75 2.08 20.09
CA MET A 1 -11.81 1.06 19.02
C MET A 1 -10.49 0.30 19.06
N SER A 2 -10.51 -1.01 19.26
CA SER A 2 -9.30 -1.85 19.24
C SER A 2 -8.97 -2.20 17.79
N LEU A 3 -7.72 -1.98 17.38
CA LEU A 3 -7.24 -2.41 16.07
C LEU A 3 -7.30 -3.95 16.00
N PRO A 4 -7.63 -4.55 14.84
CA PRO A 4 -7.58 -6.00 14.69
C PRO A 4 -6.17 -6.52 15.02
N ALA A 5 -6.06 -7.68 15.68
CA ALA A 5 -4.77 -8.26 16.10
C ALA A 5 -3.72 -8.38 14.97
N ASN A 6 -4.18 -8.53 13.72
CA ASN A 6 -3.31 -8.55 12.54
C ASN A 6 -2.69 -7.17 12.23
N THR A 7 -3.39 -6.09 12.54
CA THR A 7 -2.94 -4.71 12.32
C THR A 7 -1.86 -4.33 13.33
N GLU A 8 -2.04 -4.69 14.60
CA GLU A 8 -1.02 -4.42 15.64
C GLU A 8 0.28 -5.19 15.38
N ARG A 9 0.18 -6.45 14.95
CA ARG A 9 1.35 -7.25 14.56
C ARG A 9 2.03 -6.68 13.30
N PHE A 10 1.26 -6.22 12.33
CA PHE A 10 1.81 -5.56 11.15
C PHE A 10 2.56 -4.28 11.53
N ILE A 11 1.96 -3.43 12.37
CA ILE A 11 2.59 -2.21 12.89
C ILE A 11 3.85 -2.53 13.69
N SER A 12 3.87 -3.60 14.50
CA SER A 12 5.06 -3.99 15.25
C SER A 12 6.19 -4.53 14.36
N GLU A 13 5.86 -5.23 13.27
CA GLU A 13 6.83 -5.64 12.25
C GLU A 13 7.39 -4.44 11.48
N LEU A 14 6.55 -3.44 11.19
CA LEU A 14 6.98 -2.17 10.58
C LEU A 14 7.96 -1.41 11.47
N ASN A 15 7.92 -1.54 12.80
CA ASN A 15 8.88 -0.89 13.70
C ASN A 15 10.31 -1.49 13.67
N GLN A 16 10.63 -2.43 12.77
CA GLN A 16 12.02 -2.78 12.49
C GLN A 16 12.72 -1.59 11.84
N HIS A 17 13.40 -0.80 12.68
CA HIS A 17 13.91 0.55 12.41
C HIS A 17 14.59 0.76 11.03
N ASP A 18 15.35 -0.23 10.52
CA ASP A 18 16.06 -0.09 9.24
C ASP A 18 15.21 -0.38 8.01
N LEU A 19 14.09 -1.10 8.17
CA LEU A 19 13.23 -1.53 7.06
C LEU A 19 12.08 -0.57 6.79
N TYR A 20 11.61 0.16 7.80
CA TYR A 20 10.51 1.10 7.62
C TYR A 20 10.85 2.23 6.63
N PRO A 21 12.00 2.93 6.74
CA PRO A 21 12.41 3.89 5.72
C PRO A 21 12.50 3.28 4.31
N GLN A 22 12.93 2.01 4.22
CA GLN A 22 13.00 1.30 2.94
C GLN A 22 11.61 1.02 2.34
N LEU A 23 10.63 0.68 3.19
CA LEU A 23 9.23 0.55 2.77
C LEU A 23 8.69 1.86 2.22
N ILE A 24 8.88 2.97 2.95
CA ILE A 24 8.40 4.28 2.51
C ILE A 24 9.03 4.67 1.16
N ARG A 25 10.35 4.52 1.02
CA ARG A 25 11.04 4.75 -0.25
C ARG A 25 10.50 3.90 -1.39
N GLN A 26 10.21 2.63 -1.11
CA GLN A 26 9.72 1.72 -2.13
C GLN A 26 8.29 2.07 -2.56
N ILE A 27 7.41 2.45 -1.62
CA ILE A 27 6.06 2.95 -1.92
C ILE A 27 6.12 4.23 -2.75
N ASN A 28 6.88 5.25 -2.31
CA ASN A 28 7.01 6.50 -3.07
C ASN A 28 7.51 6.24 -4.50
N LYS A 29 8.51 5.36 -4.65
CA LYS A 29 9.06 4.98 -5.95
C LYS A 29 8.02 4.32 -6.84
N ASP A 30 7.35 3.26 -6.40
CA ASP A 30 6.43 2.52 -7.26
C ASP A 30 5.17 3.32 -7.62
N PHE A 31 4.68 4.19 -6.73
CA PHE A 31 3.62 5.15 -7.06
C PHE A 31 4.08 6.20 -8.08
N SER A 32 5.28 6.76 -7.92
CA SER A 32 5.80 7.75 -8.87
C SER A 32 5.92 7.18 -10.30
N LEU A 33 6.22 5.89 -10.41
CA LEU A 33 6.37 5.20 -11.69
C LEU A 33 5.04 4.90 -12.40
N THR A 34 3.91 5.09 -11.71
CA THR A 34 2.57 5.06 -12.32
C THR A 34 2.01 6.47 -12.53
N GLY A 35 2.83 7.51 -12.33
CA GLY A 35 2.41 8.91 -12.45
C GLY A 35 1.71 9.46 -11.20
N VAL A 36 1.73 8.71 -10.08
CA VAL A 36 1.11 9.13 -8.82
C VAL A 36 2.16 9.75 -7.91
N SER A 37 2.02 11.04 -7.61
CA SER A 37 2.94 11.72 -6.70
C SER A 37 2.67 11.30 -5.27
N MET A 38 3.64 10.63 -4.65
CA MET A 38 3.66 10.33 -3.22
C MET A 38 4.88 11.01 -2.59
N ASP A 39 4.65 11.75 -1.51
CA ASP A 39 5.70 12.47 -0.77
C ASP A 39 5.66 12.10 0.72
N LEU A 40 5.66 10.79 1.00
CA LEU A 40 5.77 10.31 2.37
C LEU A 40 7.20 10.49 2.87
N LYS A 41 7.36 11.13 4.03
CA LYS A 41 8.65 11.19 4.73
C LYS A 41 8.99 9.82 5.32
N GLU A 42 10.26 9.47 5.30
CA GLU A 42 10.74 8.16 5.77
C GLU A 42 10.50 7.90 7.27
N ASP A 43 10.30 8.97 8.04
CA ASP A 43 10.00 8.97 9.47
C ASP A 43 8.51 9.18 9.78
N CYS A 44 7.63 9.13 8.76
CA CYS A 44 6.19 9.31 8.98
C CYS A 44 5.62 8.20 9.88
N LEU A 45 4.56 8.51 10.63
CA LEU A 45 3.94 7.49 11.47
C LEU A 45 3.26 6.42 10.61
N PRO A 46 3.17 5.15 11.07
CA PRO A 46 2.49 4.09 10.32
C PRO A 46 1.03 4.42 9.95
N HIS A 47 0.34 5.17 10.80
CA HIS A 47 -1.00 5.68 10.52
C HIS A 47 -1.02 6.66 9.34
N ASP A 48 -0.03 7.55 9.24
CA ASP A 48 0.05 8.53 8.15
C ASP A 48 0.38 7.85 6.82
N LEU A 49 1.23 6.81 6.86
CA LEU A 49 1.46 5.93 5.71
C LEU A 49 0.16 5.31 5.21
N ILE A 50 -0.61 4.66 6.10
CA ILE A 50 -1.86 3.98 5.73
C ILE A 50 -2.87 4.97 5.15
N ASN A 51 -3.04 6.12 5.80
CA ASN A 51 -4.00 7.13 5.35
C ASN A 51 -3.62 7.70 3.99
N THR A 52 -2.35 8.07 3.79
CA THR A 52 -1.89 8.66 2.51
C THR A 52 -2.05 7.67 1.36
N VAL A 53 -1.70 6.40 1.57
CA VAL A 53 -1.90 5.35 0.56
C VAL A 53 -3.39 5.14 0.30
N SER A 54 -4.22 5.08 1.35
CA SER A 54 -5.67 4.90 1.22
C SER A 54 -6.34 6.05 0.47
N GLU A 55 -5.99 7.29 0.79
CA GLU A 55 -6.53 8.47 0.11
C GLU A 55 -6.14 8.47 -1.36
N SER A 56 -4.86 8.21 -1.66
CA SER A 56 -4.38 8.12 -3.04
C SER A 56 -5.12 7.03 -3.82
N VAL A 57 -5.21 5.82 -3.26
CA VAL A 57 -5.91 4.70 -3.90
C VAL A 57 -7.39 5.02 -4.10
N TYR A 58 -8.05 5.63 -3.11
CA TYR A 58 -9.46 6.03 -3.25
C TYR A 58 -9.67 7.00 -4.42
N GLN A 59 -8.79 8.00 -4.55
CA GLN A 59 -8.84 8.95 -5.66
C GLN A 59 -8.66 8.25 -7.00
N LEU A 60 -7.75 7.28 -7.10
CA LEU A 60 -7.56 6.51 -8.33
C LEU A 60 -8.77 5.63 -8.65
N VAL A 61 -9.30 4.90 -7.67
CA VAL A 61 -10.48 4.05 -7.86
C VAL A 61 -11.69 4.86 -8.32
N GLN A 62 -11.88 6.07 -7.78
CA GLN A 62 -13.03 6.93 -8.11
C GLN A 62 -12.86 7.70 -9.43
N TYR A 63 -11.65 8.21 -9.71
CA TYR A 63 -11.46 9.23 -10.75
C TYR A 63 -10.46 8.85 -11.83
N ASN A 64 -9.60 7.85 -11.60
CA ASN A 64 -8.57 7.44 -12.56
C ASN A 64 -8.24 5.94 -12.45
N PHE A 65 -9.21 5.14 -12.90
CA PHE A 65 -9.16 3.69 -12.77
C PHE A 65 -8.00 3.06 -13.57
N ASP A 66 -7.64 3.61 -14.73
CA ASP A 66 -6.52 3.10 -15.53
C ASP A 66 -5.19 3.20 -14.77
N THR A 67 -4.94 4.32 -14.09
CA THR A 67 -3.75 4.47 -13.23
C THR A 67 -3.83 3.56 -12.00
N PHE A 68 -5.01 3.33 -11.43
CA PHE A 68 -5.19 2.32 -10.38
C PHE A 68 -4.74 0.93 -10.86
N MET A 69 -5.18 0.50 -12.05
CA MET A 69 -4.77 -0.80 -12.61
C MET A 69 -3.26 -0.87 -12.83
N GLN A 70 -2.66 0.18 -13.41
CA GLN A 70 -1.20 0.26 -13.58
C GLN A 70 -0.46 0.14 -12.25
N LEU A 71 -0.98 0.76 -11.19
CA LEU A 71 -0.41 0.65 -9.84
C LEU A 71 -0.46 -0.80 -9.32
N LEU A 72 -1.60 -1.48 -9.44
CA LEU A 72 -1.73 -2.88 -9.00
C LEU A 72 -0.72 -3.79 -9.71
N TYR A 73 -0.57 -3.66 -11.03
CA TYR A 73 0.43 -4.40 -11.79
C TYR A 73 1.86 -4.11 -11.34
N ARG A 74 2.18 -2.83 -11.08
CA ARG A 74 3.50 -2.38 -10.64
C ARG A 74 3.90 -2.99 -9.30
N VAL A 75 2.94 -3.08 -8.37
CA VAL A 75 3.18 -3.56 -7.00
C VAL A 75 2.98 -5.07 -6.82
N ASP A 76 2.70 -5.81 -7.90
CA ASP A 76 2.40 -7.26 -7.88
C ASP A 76 1.15 -7.60 -7.04
N VAL A 77 0.12 -6.76 -7.13
CA VAL A 77 -1.20 -7.00 -6.52
C VAL A 77 -2.17 -7.46 -7.59
N SER A 78 -2.83 -8.60 -7.34
CA SER A 78 -3.81 -9.18 -8.24
C SER A 78 -5.09 -8.33 -8.30
N GLU A 79 -5.65 -8.15 -9.49
CA GLU A 79 -6.94 -7.48 -9.70
C GLU A 79 -8.10 -8.20 -9.01
N GLN A 80 -7.92 -9.44 -8.57
CA GLN A 80 -8.92 -10.22 -7.83
C GLN A 80 -9.35 -9.58 -6.50
N ILE A 81 -8.63 -8.55 -6.02
CA ILE A 81 -9.11 -7.73 -4.90
C ILE A 81 -10.41 -7.00 -5.22
N MET A 82 -10.71 -6.84 -6.51
CA MET A 82 -11.97 -6.38 -7.04
C MET A 82 -12.87 -7.58 -7.29
N SER A 83 -14.02 -7.63 -6.62
CA SER A 83 -15.05 -8.65 -6.88
C SER A 83 -15.47 -8.65 -8.36
N ARG A 84 -15.61 -9.85 -8.94
CA ARG A 84 -16.23 -10.05 -10.27
C ARG A 84 -17.73 -9.73 -10.27
N ASP A 85 -18.36 -9.84 -9.11
CA ASP A 85 -19.76 -9.53 -8.91
C ASP A 85 -19.85 -8.07 -8.42
N SER A 86 -20.44 -7.21 -9.24
CA SER A 86 -20.58 -5.73 -9.22
C SER A 86 -20.93 -4.97 -7.92
N VAL A 87 -20.67 -5.50 -6.72
CA VAL A 87 -21.14 -4.97 -5.43
C VAL A 87 -20.03 -4.37 -4.57
N ASP A 88 -18.75 -4.50 -4.96
CA ASP A 88 -17.66 -3.90 -4.20
C ASP A 88 -17.67 -2.37 -4.34
N THR A 89 -17.95 -1.66 -3.25
CA THR A 89 -17.89 -0.21 -3.20
C THR A 89 -16.44 0.27 -3.41
N ALA A 90 -16.27 1.49 -3.93
CA ALA A 90 -14.96 2.11 -4.05
C ALA A 90 -14.20 2.13 -2.71
N GLU A 91 -14.92 2.31 -1.59
CA GLU A 91 -14.37 2.23 -0.24
C GLU A 91 -13.82 0.83 0.09
N ASN A 92 -14.57 -0.22 -0.22
CA ASN A 92 -14.12 -1.60 0.01
C ASN A 92 -12.90 -1.95 -0.85
N ILE A 93 -12.90 -1.57 -2.13
CA ILE A 93 -11.76 -1.78 -3.04
C ILE A 93 -10.54 -1.04 -2.50
N THR A 94 -10.71 0.21 -2.09
CA THR A 94 -9.65 1.03 -1.51
C THR A 94 -9.05 0.37 -0.28
N HIS A 95 -9.90 -0.09 0.64
CA HIS A 95 -9.44 -0.74 1.87
C HIS A 95 -8.61 -2.00 1.57
N LYS A 96 -9.12 -2.89 0.71
CA LYS A 96 -8.42 -4.12 0.31
C LYS A 96 -7.10 -3.81 -0.40
N ALA A 97 -7.13 -2.90 -1.38
CA ALA A 97 -5.97 -2.51 -2.17
C ALA A 97 -4.87 -1.89 -1.30
N THR A 98 -5.22 -0.96 -0.41
CA THR A 98 -4.27 -0.30 0.50
C THR A 98 -3.49 -1.32 1.31
N LEU A 99 -4.19 -2.28 1.93
CA LEU A 99 -3.55 -3.31 2.75
C LEU A 99 -2.63 -4.22 1.92
N GLU A 100 -3.08 -4.69 0.76
CA GLU A 100 -2.28 -5.58 -0.08
C GLU A 100 -1.08 -4.86 -0.71
N ILE A 101 -1.21 -3.60 -1.12
CA ILE A 101 -0.09 -2.78 -1.63
C ILE A 101 1.01 -2.66 -0.57
N ILE A 102 0.67 -2.18 0.64
CA ILE A 102 1.68 -1.98 1.68
C ILE A 102 2.33 -3.31 2.08
N LYS A 103 1.53 -4.38 2.17
CA LYS A 103 2.02 -5.73 2.47
C LYS A 103 2.97 -6.26 1.39
N ARG A 104 2.69 -6.05 0.11
CA ARG A 104 3.58 -6.45 -1.00
C ARG A 104 4.88 -5.67 -0.99
N GLU A 105 4.84 -4.36 -0.78
CA GLU A 105 6.06 -3.54 -0.67
C GLU A 105 6.90 -3.92 0.55
N TRP A 106 6.25 -4.25 1.67
CA TRP A 106 6.93 -4.77 2.85
C TRP A 106 7.67 -6.09 2.57
N GLN A 107 7.01 -7.04 1.90
CA GLN A 107 7.62 -8.32 1.52
C GLN A 107 8.84 -8.11 0.61
N LYS A 108 8.75 -7.20 -0.38
CA LYS A 108 9.87 -6.87 -1.27
C LYS A 108 11.08 -6.36 -0.48
N VAL A 109 10.85 -5.46 0.48
CA VAL A 109 11.91 -4.91 1.35
C VAL A 109 12.53 -6.00 2.22
N GLN A 110 11.71 -6.88 2.81
CA GLN A 110 12.21 -8.00 3.61
C GLN A 110 13.06 -8.99 2.79
N TRP A 111 12.66 -9.30 1.55
CA TRP A 111 13.42 -10.19 0.67
C TRP A 111 14.77 -9.60 0.27
N ARG A 112 14.83 -8.29 -0.01
CA ARG A 112 16.10 -7.61 -0.30
C ARG A 112 17.07 -7.70 0.87
N LYS A 113 16.60 -7.56 2.12
CA LYS A 113 17.44 -7.73 3.32
C LYS A 113 17.92 -9.17 3.53
N LYS A 114 17.14 -10.18 3.13
CA LYS A 114 17.53 -11.60 3.27
C LYS A 114 18.52 -12.08 2.22
N MET A 115 18.58 -11.41 1.07
CA MET A 115 19.42 -11.78 -0.07
C MET A 115 20.68 -10.90 -0.22
N GLY A 116 20.81 -9.85 0.58
CA GLY A 116 22.00 -8.99 0.66
C GLY A 116 22.84 -9.32 1.88
#